data_AF-A0A8X6J900-F1
#
_entry.id   AF-A0A8X6J900-F1
#
_cell.length_a   1.000
_cell.length_b   1.000
_cell.length_c   1.000
_cell.angle_alpha   90.00
_cell.angle_beta   90.00
_cell.angle_gamma   90.00
#
_symmetry.space_group_name_H-M   'P 1'
#
loop_
_entity.id
_entity.type
_entity.pdbx_description
1 polymer ?
#
loop_
_entity_poly.entity_id
_entity_poly.type
_entity_poly.pdbx_seq_one_letter_code
_entity_poly.pdbx_strand_id
1 'polypeptide(L)'
;MISTNTERFGEIKENDGTCKILYQYTLSNNNVELKVINYGACITSLKVPDNAGKVDDIVMGFDSLSEYINHPHYFGCTIGRFANRIAKGEFTLANKKYALYINNDPNHLHGGKKGFDKVVWDSEVQDNKVILSYISPAMEENYPGELKCTVTYELTDENEVIIRYEATTTEATPINMTNHSYFNLAGHGSGKIHDHIISLNADHYTPVDETLIPTGSISSVTSTCFDLRGPKSIQTLFEMNPEGFDHNFCITGDPGIERKAAR
;
A
#
# COMPACT_ATOMS: atom_id res chain seq x y z
N MET A 1 -10.49 -12.48 21.80
CA MET A 1 -11.52 -12.96 20.84
C MET A 1 -11.86 -11.80 19.95
N ILE A 2 -11.48 -11.93 18.70
CA ILE A 2 -11.69 -10.92 17.68
C ILE A 2 -13.13 -11.01 17.19
N SER A 3 -13.77 -9.86 17.01
CA SER A 3 -15.09 -9.77 16.39
C SER A 3 -14.97 -9.24 14.97
N THR A 4 -15.89 -9.68 14.11
CA THR A 4 -15.98 -9.24 12.73
C THR A 4 -17.38 -8.70 12.44
N ASN A 5 -17.44 -7.56 11.77
CA ASN A 5 -18.68 -6.93 11.35
C ASN A 5 -18.58 -6.50 9.88
N THR A 6 -19.66 -6.67 9.13
CA THR A 6 -19.75 -6.28 7.72
C THR A 6 -20.91 -5.32 7.54
N GLU A 7 -20.65 -4.17 6.94
CA GLU A 7 -21.66 -3.16 6.65
C GLU A 7 -21.57 -2.70 5.20
N ARG A 8 -22.69 -2.24 4.64
CA ARG A 8 -22.71 -1.67 3.30
C ARG A 8 -21.98 -0.33 3.32
N PHE A 9 -20.99 -0.17 2.44
CA PHE A 9 -20.22 1.07 2.29
C PHE A 9 -20.68 1.90 1.09
N GLY A 10 -21.20 1.26 0.05
CA GLY A 10 -21.72 1.95 -1.11
C GLY A 10 -22.13 1.02 -2.24
N GLU A 11 -22.21 1.57 -3.44
CA GLU A 11 -22.42 0.80 -4.67
C GLU A 11 -21.68 1.46 -5.84
N ILE A 12 -21.25 0.65 -6.80
CA ILE A 12 -20.67 1.13 -8.05
C ILE A 12 -21.39 0.48 -9.22
N LYS A 13 -21.63 1.26 -10.27
CA LYS A 13 -22.14 0.77 -11.54
C LYS A 13 -20.98 0.50 -12.47
N GLU A 14 -20.81 -0.75 -12.86
CA GLU A 14 -19.80 -1.18 -13.81
C GLU A 14 -20.21 -0.81 -15.25
N ASN A 15 -19.25 -0.88 -16.18
CA ASN A 15 -19.47 -0.51 -17.59
C ASN A 15 -20.50 -1.38 -18.30
N ASP A 16 -20.67 -2.63 -17.86
CA ASP A 16 -21.69 -3.56 -18.39
C ASP A 16 -23.09 -3.28 -17.83
N GLY A 17 -23.24 -2.26 -16.97
CA GLY A 17 -24.48 -1.86 -16.34
C GLY A 17 -24.80 -2.60 -15.05
N THR A 18 -23.97 -3.57 -14.63
CA THR A 18 -24.13 -4.25 -13.35
C THR A 18 -23.87 -3.30 -12.18
N CYS A 19 -24.64 -3.46 -11.10
CA CYS A 19 -24.44 -2.72 -9.86
C CYS A 19 -23.77 -3.66 -8.85
N LYS A 20 -22.58 -3.29 -8.39
CA LYS A 20 -21.87 -4.01 -7.33
C LYS A 20 -22.05 -3.27 -6.01
N ILE A 21 -22.55 -3.98 -5.00
CA ILE A 21 -22.59 -3.48 -3.63
C ILE A 21 -21.19 -3.60 -3.04
N LEU A 22 -20.72 -2.53 -2.41
CA LEU A 22 -19.44 -2.49 -1.73
C LEU A 22 -19.65 -2.53 -0.22
N TYR A 23 -18.74 -3.19 0.46
CA TYR A 23 -18.82 -3.43 1.90
C TYR A 23 -17.57 -2.91 2.60
N GLN A 24 -17.78 -2.53 3.86
CA GLN A 24 -16.74 -2.30 4.84
C GLN A 24 -16.76 -3.44 5.85
N TYR A 25 -15.59 -3.99 6.13
CA TYR A 25 -15.36 -5.03 7.12
C TYR A 25 -14.62 -4.41 8.28
N THR A 26 -15.08 -4.66 9.50
CA THR A 26 -14.41 -4.26 10.74
C THR A 26 -13.91 -5.51 11.43
N LEU A 27 -12.60 -5.59 11.68
CA LEU A 27 -11.98 -6.56 12.57
C LEU A 27 -11.61 -5.83 13.86
N SER A 28 -12.03 -6.32 15.02
CA SER A 28 -11.71 -5.67 16.30
C SER A 28 -11.39 -6.64 17.42
N ASN A 29 -10.42 -6.26 18.25
CA ASN A 29 -10.16 -6.85 19.55
C ASN A 29 -10.29 -5.76 20.65
N ASN A 30 -9.81 -6.01 21.87
CA ASN A 30 -9.93 -5.05 22.98
C ASN A 30 -9.16 -3.74 22.79
N ASN A 31 -8.17 -3.71 21.88
CA ASN A 31 -7.27 -2.56 21.70
C ASN A 31 -7.33 -2.02 20.26
N VAL A 32 -7.33 -2.90 19.25
CA VAL A 32 -7.22 -2.50 17.85
C VAL A 32 -8.54 -2.70 17.12
N GLU A 33 -8.94 -1.69 16.34
CA GLU A 33 -10.01 -1.78 15.35
C GLU A 33 -9.42 -1.50 13.96
N LEU A 34 -9.50 -2.48 13.06
CA LEU A 34 -9.10 -2.37 11.67
C LEU A 34 -10.36 -2.37 10.78
N LYS A 35 -10.47 -1.38 9.90
CA LYS A 35 -11.51 -1.33 8.87
C LYS A 35 -10.93 -1.43 7.47
N VAL A 36 -11.55 -2.26 6.65
CA VAL A 36 -11.15 -2.51 5.26
C VAL A 36 -12.39 -2.45 4.37
N ILE A 37 -12.27 -1.89 3.17
CA ILE A 37 -13.31 -1.95 2.13
C ILE A 37 -12.88 -2.83 0.96
N ASN A 38 -13.84 -3.45 0.28
CA ASN A 38 -13.55 -4.29 -0.89
C ASN A 38 -13.27 -3.51 -2.18
N TYR A 39 -13.54 -2.19 -2.20
CA TYR A 39 -13.03 -1.33 -3.26
C TYR A 39 -11.54 -1.07 -3.02
N GLY A 40 -10.68 -1.41 -3.98
CA GLY A 40 -9.23 -1.25 -3.88
C GLY A 40 -8.54 -2.09 -2.79
N ALA A 41 -9.28 -2.98 -2.12
CA ALA A 41 -8.85 -3.69 -0.92
C ALA A 41 -8.18 -2.72 0.08
N CYS A 42 -8.84 -1.59 0.36
CA CYS A 42 -8.25 -0.46 1.08
C CYS A 42 -8.51 -0.52 2.59
N ILE A 43 -7.50 -0.23 3.40
CA ILE A 43 -7.66 0.10 4.82
C ILE A 43 -8.29 1.49 4.91
N THR A 44 -9.44 1.61 5.58
CA THR A 44 -10.15 2.89 5.76
C THR A 44 -9.94 3.48 7.14
N SER A 45 -9.60 2.66 8.14
CA SER A 45 -9.38 3.07 9.52
C SER A 45 -8.52 2.05 10.24
N LEU A 46 -7.63 2.52 11.12
CA LEU A 46 -6.86 1.70 12.04
C LEU A 46 -6.77 2.44 13.37
N LYS A 47 -7.58 2.01 14.34
CA LYS A 47 -7.62 2.65 15.66
C LYS A 47 -6.79 1.89 16.66
N VAL A 48 -5.98 2.62 17.41
CA VAL A 48 -5.10 2.08 18.46
C VAL A 48 -5.12 2.98 19.70
N PRO A 49 -4.99 2.42 20.92
CA PRO A 49 -4.88 3.21 22.14
C PRO A 49 -3.47 3.77 22.33
N ASP A 50 -3.39 4.98 22.87
CA ASP A 50 -2.17 5.52 23.45
C ASP A 50 -1.88 4.93 24.85
N ASN A 51 -0.83 5.44 25.50
CA ASN A 51 -0.43 4.99 26.84
C ASN A 51 -1.44 5.35 27.96
N ALA A 52 -2.37 6.27 27.71
CA ALA A 52 -3.46 6.65 28.60
C ALA A 52 -4.76 5.89 28.27
N GLY A 53 -4.74 5.01 27.26
CA GLY A 53 -5.91 4.26 26.78
C GLY A 53 -6.83 5.07 25.87
N LYS A 54 -6.45 6.28 25.46
CA LYS A 54 -7.21 7.07 24.48
C LYS A 54 -7.02 6.45 23.11
N VAL A 55 -8.12 6.09 22.46
CA VAL A 55 -8.12 5.48 21.12
C VAL A 55 -8.27 6.56 20.06
N ASP A 56 -7.37 6.57 19.07
CA ASP A 56 -7.43 7.42 17.89
C ASP A 56 -7.19 6.60 16.61
N ASP A 57 -7.73 7.06 15.49
CA ASP A 57 -7.43 6.51 14.16
C ASP A 57 -6.06 7.03 13.70
N ILE A 58 -5.13 6.12 13.43
CA ILE A 58 -3.74 6.47 13.09
C ILE A 58 -3.45 6.40 11.59
N VAL A 59 -4.45 6.20 10.74
CA VAL A 59 -4.30 6.24 9.28
C VAL A 59 -5.12 7.34 8.63
N MET A 60 -4.65 7.82 7.47
CA MET A 60 -5.44 8.68 6.59
C MET A 60 -6.43 7.83 5.79
N GLY A 61 -7.65 8.35 5.64
CA GLY A 61 -8.72 7.70 4.90
C GLY A 61 -9.89 8.67 4.66
N PHE A 62 -10.97 8.13 4.10
CA PHE A 62 -12.23 8.84 3.87
C PHE A 62 -13.42 8.10 4.49
N ASP A 63 -14.49 8.85 4.75
CA ASP A 63 -15.74 8.31 5.30
C ASP A 63 -16.68 7.78 4.21
N SER A 64 -16.46 8.14 2.93
CA SER A 64 -17.34 7.75 1.83
C SER A 64 -16.62 7.11 0.64
N LEU A 65 -17.32 6.18 -0.03
CA LEU A 65 -16.88 5.60 -1.29
C LEU A 65 -16.60 6.65 -2.38
N SER A 66 -17.44 7.70 -2.45
CA SER A 66 -17.26 8.77 -3.43
C SER A 66 -15.92 9.48 -3.30
N GLU A 67 -15.40 9.65 -2.09
CA GLU A 67 -14.09 10.25 -1.88
C GLU A 67 -12.97 9.33 -2.35
N TYR A 68 -13.03 8.03 -2.03
CA TYR A 68 -12.05 7.06 -2.56
C TYR A 68 -12.02 6.99 -4.09
N ILE A 69 -13.18 7.08 -4.75
CA ILE A 69 -13.25 7.06 -6.22
C ILE A 69 -12.62 8.32 -6.83
N ASN A 70 -12.81 9.48 -6.19
CA ASN A 70 -12.44 10.77 -6.78
C ASN A 70 -11.06 11.28 -6.34
N HIS A 71 -10.43 10.65 -5.33
CA HIS A 71 -9.20 11.15 -4.75
C HIS A 71 -7.96 10.39 -5.26
N PRO A 72 -6.91 11.10 -5.75
CA PRO A 72 -5.77 10.44 -6.41
C PRO A 72 -4.71 9.86 -5.47
N HIS A 73 -4.86 9.94 -4.14
CA HIS A 73 -3.76 9.73 -3.19
C HIS A 73 -3.62 8.29 -2.64
N TYR A 74 -4.29 7.30 -3.24
CA TYR A 74 -4.11 5.86 -2.92
C TYR A 74 -4.33 5.46 -1.45
N PHE A 75 -4.95 6.31 -0.62
CA PHE A 75 -5.00 6.14 0.84
C PHE A 75 -5.47 4.74 1.24
N GLY A 76 -4.57 4.01 1.89
CA GLY A 76 -4.83 2.69 2.45
C GLY A 76 -5.03 1.59 1.42
N CYS A 77 -4.95 1.88 0.12
CA CYS A 77 -5.31 0.93 -0.93
C CYS A 77 -4.20 -0.06 -1.26
N THR A 78 -4.62 -1.23 -1.76
CA THR A 78 -3.70 -2.19 -2.36
C THR A 78 -3.24 -1.69 -3.71
N ILE A 79 -1.93 -1.70 -3.92
CA ILE A 79 -1.30 -1.26 -5.16
C ILE A 79 -0.78 -2.45 -5.95
N GLY A 80 -1.02 -2.43 -7.25
CA GLY A 80 -0.55 -3.41 -8.22
C GLY A 80 -1.16 -3.15 -9.61
N ARG A 81 -0.76 -3.86 -10.66
CA ARG A 81 0.07 -5.07 -10.67
C ARG A 81 1.55 -4.84 -10.30
N PHE A 82 2.05 -3.63 -10.51
CA PHE A 82 3.39 -3.22 -10.10
C PHE A 82 3.33 -1.89 -9.32
N ALA A 83 3.72 -1.93 -8.05
CA ALA A 83 3.86 -0.75 -7.21
C ALA A 83 5.10 0.08 -7.57
N ASN A 84 4.98 1.39 -7.38
CA ASN A 84 5.96 2.41 -7.77
C ASN A 84 6.09 2.55 -9.29
N ARG A 85 7.21 3.07 -9.79
CA ARG A 85 7.38 3.54 -11.16
C ARG A 85 8.04 2.49 -12.06
N ILE A 86 7.61 2.47 -13.32
CA ILE A 86 8.30 1.81 -14.43
C ILE A 86 8.70 2.88 -15.43
N ALA A 87 10.01 3.00 -15.66
CA ALA A 87 10.59 4.03 -16.51
C ALA A 87 9.98 4.01 -17.91
N LYS A 88 9.54 5.19 -18.40
CA LYS A 88 8.92 5.37 -19.72
C LYS A 88 7.66 4.51 -19.97
N GLY A 89 7.12 3.92 -18.90
CA GLY A 89 6.03 2.95 -18.99
C GLY A 89 6.38 1.75 -19.86
N GLU A 90 7.60 1.23 -19.78
CA GLU A 90 8.02 0.15 -20.65
C GLU A 90 8.87 -0.89 -19.93
N PHE A 91 8.65 -2.16 -20.25
CA PHE A 91 9.57 -3.23 -19.88
C PHE A 91 9.70 -4.26 -21.00
N THR A 92 10.77 -5.05 -20.96
CA THR A 92 11.01 -6.17 -21.88
C THR A 92 10.99 -7.47 -21.10
N LEU A 93 10.22 -8.44 -21.59
CA LEU A 93 10.14 -9.79 -21.03
C LEU A 93 10.22 -10.81 -22.16
N ALA A 94 11.16 -11.76 -22.05
CA ALA A 94 11.42 -12.77 -23.07
C ALA A 94 11.55 -12.18 -24.50
N ASN A 95 12.32 -11.09 -24.64
CA ASN A 95 12.54 -10.33 -25.87
C ASN A 95 11.29 -9.64 -26.48
N LYS A 96 10.15 -9.65 -25.78
CA LYS A 96 8.97 -8.89 -26.16
C LYS A 96 8.87 -7.62 -25.32
N LYS A 97 8.67 -6.50 -25.99
CA LYS A 97 8.49 -5.18 -25.40
C LYS A 97 7.01 -4.94 -25.08
N TYR A 98 6.75 -4.46 -23.87
CA TYR A 98 5.41 -4.13 -23.39
C TYR A 98 5.38 -2.64 -23.06
N ALA A 99 4.44 -1.91 -23.66
CA ALA A 99 4.16 -0.52 -23.37
C ALA A 99 2.96 -0.43 -22.42
N LEU A 100 3.16 0.18 -21.26
CA LEU A 100 2.19 0.41 -20.20
C LEU A 100 1.60 1.82 -20.33
N TYR A 101 0.49 2.05 -19.64
CA TYR A 101 -0.14 3.37 -19.61
C TYR A 101 0.72 4.39 -18.85
N ILE A 102 1.03 5.53 -19.45
CA ILE A 102 1.79 6.62 -18.81
C ILE A 102 0.79 7.50 -18.03
N ASN A 103 0.66 7.26 -16.73
CA ASN A 103 -0.15 8.05 -15.80
C ASN A 103 0.67 9.03 -14.94
N ASN A 104 2.00 8.96 -14.98
CA ASN A 104 2.89 9.88 -14.28
C ASN A 104 4.05 10.27 -15.19
N ASP A 105 3.79 11.15 -16.16
CA ASP A 105 4.71 11.49 -17.26
C ASP A 105 6.15 11.74 -16.78
N PRO A 106 7.18 11.10 -17.41
CA PRO A 106 7.11 10.19 -18.56
C PRO A 106 6.86 8.72 -18.21
N ASN A 107 6.51 8.39 -16.97
CA ASN A 107 6.55 7.05 -16.40
C ASN A 107 5.16 6.41 -16.18
N HIS A 108 5.16 5.09 -16.02
CA HIS A 108 4.02 4.35 -15.47
C HIS A 108 4.16 4.27 -13.95
N LEU A 109 3.06 4.43 -13.22
CA LEU A 109 3.03 4.47 -11.76
C LEU A 109 1.90 3.61 -11.22
N HIS A 110 2.19 2.80 -10.19
CA HIS A 110 1.18 2.13 -9.35
C HIS A 110 0.15 1.31 -10.14
N GLY A 111 0.59 0.58 -11.16
CA GLY A 111 -0.27 -0.29 -11.95
C GLY A 111 -1.10 0.40 -13.04
N GLY A 112 -1.07 1.73 -13.15
CA GLY A 112 -1.58 2.46 -14.30
C GLY A 112 -2.89 3.20 -14.06
N LYS A 113 -3.75 3.24 -15.09
CA LYS A 113 -4.96 4.07 -15.08
C LYS A 113 -5.99 3.55 -14.10
N LYS A 114 -6.31 2.26 -14.18
CA LYS A 114 -7.18 1.52 -13.27
C LYS A 114 -6.37 0.39 -12.63
N GLY A 115 -5.44 0.77 -11.76
CA GLY A 115 -4.68 -0.17 -10.92
C GLY A 115 -5.55 -0.88 -9.89
N PHE A 116 -4.92 -1.75 -9.10
CA PHE A 116 -5.59 -2.56 -8.07
C PHE A 116 -6.32 -1.75 -7.00
N ASP A 117 -5.97 -0.48 -6.85
CA ASP A 117 -6.62 0.48 -5.96
C ASP A 117 -8.01 0.92 -6.46
N LYS A 118 -8.34 0.71 -7.75
CA LYS A 118 -9.57 1.21 -8.39
C LYS A 118 -10.50 0.11 -8.88
N VAL A 119 -10.29 -1.13 -8.44
CA VAL A 119 -11.13 -2.29 -8.79
C VAL A 119 -11.93 -2.76 -7.59
N VAL A 120 -13.06 -3.42 -7.87
CA VAL A 120 -13.84 -4.10 -6.83
C VAL A 120 -13.30 -5.50 -6.66
N TRP A 121 -12.81 -5.79 -5.47
CA TRP A 121 -12.36 -7.12 -5.09
C TRP A 121 -13.54 -7.97 -4.62
N ASP A 122 -13.52 -9.24 -4.99
CA ASP A 122 -14.38 -10.25 -4.34
C ASP A 122 -13.89 -10.44 -2.91
N SER A 123 -14.79 -10.78 -1.99
CA SER A 123 -14.50 -10.73 -0.56
C SER A 123 -15.11 -11.89 0.20
N GLU A 124 -14.38 -12.40 1.19
CA GLU A 124 -14.84 -13.39 2.15
C GLU A 124 -14.31 -13.03 3.55
N VAL A 125 -15.13 -13.25 4.58
CA VAL A 125 -14.70 -13.12 5.99
C VAL A 125 -14.54 -14.52 6.57
N GLN A 126 -13.37 -14.81 7.13
CA GLN A 126 -13.07 -16.09 7.78
C GLN A 126 -12.43 -15.82 9.13
N ASP A 127 -13.13 -16.15 10.22
CA ASP A 127 -12.67 -15.93 11.59
C ASP A 127 -12.19 -14.48 11.82
N ASN A 128 -10.89 -14.27 12.04
CA ASN A 128 -10.22 -12.99 12.25
C ASN A 128 -9.65 -12.36 10.96
N LYS A 129 -10.13 -12.79 9.79
CA LYS A 129 -9.56 -12.44 8.48
C LYS A 129 -10.60 -11.89 7.52
N VAL A 130 -10.17 -10.93 6.71
CA VAL A 130 -10.85 -10.47 5.51
C VAL A 130 -9.98 -10.86 4.32
N ILE A 131 -10.49 -11.77 3.50
CA ILE A 131 -9.82 -12.30 2.31
C ILE A 131 -10.43 -11.61 1.09
N LEU A 132 -9.59 -10.92 0.32
CA LEU A 132 -10.00 -10.16 -0.85
C LEU A 132 -9.30 -10.74 -2.07
N SER A 133 -10.04 -11.12 -3.11
CA SER A 133 -9.49 -11.70 -4.34
C SER A 133 -9.87 -10.90 -5.59
N TYR A 134 -8.94 -10.82 -6.52
CA TYR A 134 -9.15 -10.19 -7.82
C TYR A 134 -8.47 -10.99 -8.93
N ILE A 135 -9.20 -11.13 -10.05
CA ILE A 135 -8.66 -11.69 -11.29
C ILE A 135 -8.38 -10.51 -12.23
N SER A 136 -7.11 -10.20 -12.39
CA SER A 136 -6.62 -9.23 -13.36
C SER A 136 -6.41 -9.96 -14.69
N PRO A 137 -7.30 -9.77 -15.70
CA PRO A 137 -7.22 -10.53 -16.95
C PRO A 137 -5.91 -10.28 -17.69
N ALA A 138 -5.59 -11.16 -18.64
CA ALA A 138 -4.45 -10.96 -19.51
C ALA A 138 -4.56 -9.61 -20.24
N MET A 139 -3.44 -8.87 -20.28
CA MET A 139 -3.33 -7.53 -20.86
C MET A 139 -4.10 -6.43 -20.12
N GLU A 140 -4.61 -6.67 -18.90
CA GLU A 140 -5.06 -5.57 -18.05
C GLU A 140 -3.92 -4.58 -17.79
N GLU A 141 -4.17 -3.30 -18.04
CA GLU A 141 -3.15 -2.23 -18.00
C GLU A 141 -1.89 -2.56 -18.82
N ASN A 142 -2.04 -3.41 -19.85
CA ASN A 142 -1.01 -3.95 -20.75
C ASN A 142 0.00 -4.93 -20.13
N TYR A 143 -0.30 -5.51 -18.96
CA TYR A 143 0.52 -6.57 -18.36
C TYR A 143 0.17 -7.96 -18.94
N PRO A 144 1.14 -8.78 -19.37
CA PRO A 144 0.86 -10.13 -19.90
C PRO A 144 0.37 -11.08 -18.80
N GLY A 145 -0.32 -12.14 -19.21
CA GLY A 145 -0.84 -13.17 -18.29
C GLY A 145 -2.06 -12.73 -17.49
N GLU A 146 -3.03 -13.62 -17.36
CA GLU A 146 -4.04 -13.49 -16.30
C GLU A 146 -3.31 -13.63 -14.96
N LEU A 147 -3.66 -12.77 -14.00
CA LEU A 147 -3.14 -12.83 -12.64
C LEU A 147 -4.31 -13.00 -11.68
N LYS A 148 -4.31 -14.09 -10.94
CA LYS A 148 -5.17 -14.27 -9.76
C LYS A 148 -4.39 -13.80 -8.56
N CYS A 149 -4.90 -12.79 -7.87
CA CYS A 149 -4.24 -12.22 -6.70
C CYS A 149 -5.20 -12.15 -5.52
N THR A 150 -4.64 -12.31 -4.33
CA THR A 150 -5.36 -12.32 -3.06
C THR A 150 -4.63 -11.45 -2.06
N VAL A 151 -5.37 -10.62 -1.35
CA VAL A 151 -4.92 -9.86 -0.18
C VAL A 151 -5.71 -10.36 1.02
N THR A 152 -5.01 -10.85 2.03
CA THR A 152 -5.63 -11.21 3.31
C THR A 152 -5.23 -10.22 4.38
N TYR A 153 -6.20 -9.55 4.97
CA TYR A 153 -6.04 -8.77 6.19
C TYR A 153 -6.40 -9.63 7.39
N GLU A 154 -5.50 -9.73 8.35
CA GLU A 154 -5.67 -10.49 9.59
C GLU A 154 -5.37 -9.58 10.77
N LEU A 155 -6.27 -9.58 11.77
CA LEU A 155 -5.99 -9.01 13.09
C LEU A 155 -5.66 -10.16 14.04
N THR A 156 -4.65 -10.02 14.90
CA THR A 156 -4.30 -11.03 15.91
C THR A 156 -4.75 -10.60 17.32
N ASP A 157 -4.80 -11.55 18.26
CA ASP A 157 -5.08 -11.22 19.67
C ASP A 157 -3.91 -10.43 20.29
N GLU A 158 -2.72 -10.47 19.69
CA GLU A 158 -1.52 -9.71 20.04
C GLU A 158 -1.47 -8.28 19.44
N ASN A 159 -2.58 -7.80 18.88
CA ASN A 159 -2.71 -6.47 18.27
C ASN A 159 -1.89 -6.27 16.98
N GLU A 160 -1.56 -7.35 16.27
CA GLU A 160 -0.85 -7.27 15.00
C GLU A 160 -1.85 -7.20 13.83
N VAL A 161 -1.58 -6.31 12.88
CA VAL A 161 -2.25 -6.30 11.58
C VAL A 161 -1.31 -6.94 10.56
N ILE A 162 -1.69 -8.12 10.09
CA ILE A 162 -0.94 -8.89 9.10
C ILE A 162 -1.62 -8.70 7.73
N ILE A 163 -0.83 -8.30 6.73
CA ILE A 163 -1.26 -8.20 5.34
C ILE A 163 -0.49 -9.25 4.54
N ARG A 164 -1.21 -10.23 3.98
CA ARG A 164 -0.61 -11.30 3.16
C ARG A 164 -1.03 -11.12 1.71
N TYR A 165 -0.04 -11.18 0.81
CA TYR A 165 -0.24 -11.13 -0.63
C TYR A 165 0.08 -12.48 -1.25
N GLU A 166 -0.83 -13.00 -2.06
CA GLU A 166 -0.64 -14.22 -2.83
C GLU A 166 -1.02 -13.95 -4.28
N ALA A 167 -0.24 -14.48 -5.23
CA ALA A 167 -0.53 -14.30 -6.65
C ALA A 167 -0.07 -15.50 -7.49
N THR A 168 -0.89 -15.87 -8.48
CA THR A 168 -0.56 -16.88 -9.49
C THR A 168 -0.89 -16.35 -10.87
N THR A 169 -0.10 -16.70 -11.87
CA THR A 169 -0.26 -16.17 -13.22
C THR A 169 -0.15 -17.27 -14.28
N THR A 170 -0.84 -17.06 -15.41
CA THR A 170 -0.82 -17.97 -16.56
C THR A 170 0.42 -17.78 -17.45
N GLU A 171 1.09 -16.63 -17.37
CA GLU A 171 2.28 -16.29 -18.15
C GLU A 171 3.26 -15.48 -17.30
N ALA A 172 4.55 -15.48 -17.64
CA ALA A 172 5.51 -14.62 -16.95
C ALA A 172 5.08 -13.14 -17.02
N THR A 173 5.11 -12.44 -15.89
CA THR A 173 4.68 -11.05 -15.76
C THR A 173 5.33 -10.41 -14.52
N PRO A 174 5.67 -9.12 -14.52
CA PRO A 174 6.13 -8.46 -13.30
C PRO A 174 4.99 -8.32 -12.30
N ILE A 175 5.29 -8.60 -11.02
CA ILE A 175 4.34 -8.46 -9.91
C ILE A 175 5.08 -7.78 -8.76
N ASN A 176 4.52 -6.69 -8.24
CA ASN A 176 4.99 -6.00 -7.04
C ASN A 176 3.78 -5.39 -6.34
N MET A 177 3.34 -5.98 -5.23
CA MET A 177 2.14 -5.56 -4.50
C MET A 177 2.52 -4.96 -3.15
N THR A 178 1.78 -3.92 -2.73
CA THR A 178 1.93 -3.28 -1.42
C THR A 178 0.61 -2.67 -0.97
N ASN A 179 0.55 -2.21 0.28
CA ASN A 179 -0.50 -1.34 0.79
C ASN A 179 0.04 0.10 0.86
N HIS A 180 -0.81 1.09 0.56
CA HIS A 180 -0.44 2.51 0.54
C HIS A 180 -1.09 3.33 1.68
N SER A 181 -1.16 2.76 2.89
CA SER A 181 -1.61 3.47 4.09
C SER A 181 -0.66 4.61 4.46
N TYR A 182 -1.24 5.75 4.81
CA TYR A 182 -0.51 6.90 5.34
C TYR A 182 -0.76 6.98 6.84
N PHE A 183 0.32 6.95 7.62
CA PHE A 183 0.23 6.88 9.07
C PHE A 183 0.46 8.24 9.72
N ASN A 184 -0.34 8.53 10.74
CA ASN A 184 -0.07 9.54 11.73
C ASN A 184 -0.42 8.98 13.12
N LEU A 185 0.60 8.47 13.83
CA LEU A 185 0.48 7.90 15.18
C LEU A 185 -0.10 8.87 16.24
N ALA A 186 -0.12 10.18 15.99
CA ALA A 186 -0.76 11.15 16.88
C ALA A 186 -2.28 11.31 16.61
N GLY A 187 -2.80 10.60 15.61
CA GLY A 187 -4.20 10.59 15.19
C GLY A 187 -4.42 11.31 13.86
N HIS A 188 -5.46 10.89 13.14
CA HIS A 188 -5.83 11.36 11.81
C HIS A 188 -5.89 12.89 11.69
N GLY A 189 -6.51 13.54 12.67
CA GLY A 189 -6.70 14.99 12.72
C GLY A 189 -5.60 15.78 13.42
N SER A 190 -4.47 15.17 13.78
CA SER A 190 -3.43 15.81 14.60
C SER A 190 -2.49 16.75 13.83
N GLY A 191 -2.57 16.76 12.50
CA GLY A 191 -1.78 17.65 11.64
C GLY A 191 -0.46 17.01 11.20
N LYS A 192 0.66 17.71 11.45
CA LYS A 192 1.98 17.33 10.90
C LYS A 192 2.62 16.19 11.68
N ILE A 193 3.39 15.34 10.99
CA ILE A 193 4.12 14.19 11.56
C ILE A 193 5.51 14.54 12.12
N HIS A 194 5.78 15.82 12.40
CA HIS A 194 7.13 16.31 12.69
C HIS A 194 7.76 15.69 13.95
N ASP A 195 6.93 15.37 14.95
CA ASP A 195 7.36 14.81 16.23
C ASP A 195 7.53 13.29 16.20
N HIS A 196 7.13 12.62 15.11
CA HIS A 196 7.32 11.19 14.95
C HIS A 196 8.80 10.85 14.90
N ILE A 197 9.16 9.74 15.53
CA ILE A 197 10.51 9.21 15.55
C ILE A 197 10.51 7.95 14.67
N ILE A 198 11.43 7.90 13.71
CA ILE A 198 11.56 6.77 12.79
C ILE A 198 12.96 6.16 12.87
N SER A 199 13.06 4.85 12.77
CA SER A 199 14.28 4.13 12.39
C SER A 199 13.99 3.10 11.30
N LEU A 200 14.88 2.95 10.33
CA LEU A 200 14.82 1.94 9.27
C LEU A 200 15.99 0.97 9.37
N ASN A 201 15.71 -0.32 9.20
CA ASN A 201 16.72 -1.37 9.11
C ASN A 201 17.21 -1.52 7.68
N ALA A 202 17.94 -0.50 7.20
CA ALA A 202 18.48 -0.45 5.84
C ALA A 202 19.86 0.21 5.83
N ASP A 203 20.85 -0.49 5.26
CA ASP A 203 22.21 0.04 5.06
C ASP A 203 22.40 0.74 3.71
N HIS A 204 21.43 0.58 2.80
CA HIS A 204 21.46 1.14 1.46
C HIS A 204 20.10 1.69 1.05
N TYR A 205 20.11 2.58 0.07
CA TYR A 205 18.92 3.11 -0.60
C TYR A 205 19.17 3.21 -2.11
N THR A 206 18.11 3.44 -2.88
CA THR A 206 18.20 3.66 -4.33
C THR A 206 18.01 5.14 -4.64
N PRO A 207 19.08 5.89 -4.96
CA PRO A 207 18.96 7.27 -5.42
C PRO A 207 18.17 7.34 -6.73
N VAL A 208 17.38 8.40 -6.87
CA VAL A 208 16.49 8.60 -8.01
C VAL A 208 16.92 9.77 -8.87
N ASP A 209 16.51 9.75 -10.14
CA ASP A 209 16.63 10.88 -11.06
C ASP A 209 15.49 11.90 -10.87
N GLU A 210 15.48 12.95 -11.70
CA GLU A 210 14.47 14.01 -11.68
C GLU A 210 13.03 13.53 -11.97
N THR A 211 12.88 12.31 -12.48
CA THR A 211 11.58 11.66 -12.74
C THR A 211 11.21 10.63 -11.67
N LEU A 212 11.98 10.59 -10.57
CA LEU A 212 11.84 9.66 -9.46
C LEU A 212 12.07 8.18 -9.84
N ILE A 213 12.82 7.93 -10.92
CA ILE A 213 13.26 6.59 -11.31
C ILE A 213 14.60 6.29 -10.63
N PRO A 214 14.79 5.10 -10.02
CA PRO A 214 16.10 4.70 -9.52
C PRO A 214 17.17 4.77 -10.61
N THR A 215 18.29 5.42 -10.30
CA THR A 215 19.44 5.57 -11.21
C THR A 215 20.14 4.25 -11.58
N GLY A 216 19.74 3.15 -10.95
CA GLY A 216 20.43 1.84 -10.99
C GLY A 216 21.53 1.70 -9.92
N SER A 217 21.89 2.79 -9.24
CA SER A 217 22.85 2.74 -8.13
C SER A 217 22.20 2.26 -6.83
N ILE A 218 22.94 1.47 -6.06
CA ILE A 218 22.59 1.12 -4.67
C ILE A 218 23.62 1.82 -3.78
N SER A 219 23.20 2.89 -3.12
CA SER A 219 24.10 3.76 -2.37
C SER A 219 24.02 3.48 -0.87
N SER A 220 25.16 3.51 -0.17
CA SER A 220 25.16 3.39 1.28
C SER A 220 24.47 4.59 1.92
N VAL A 221 23.72 4.35 2.99
CA VAL A 221 23.12 5.42 3.79
C VAL A 221 24.14 6.14 4.66
N THR A 222 25.31 5.53 4.92
CA THR A 222 26.30 6.02 5.89
C THR A 222 26.72 7.45 5.58
N SER A 223 26.68 8.30 6.62
CA SER A 223 27.05 9.73 6.51
C SER A 223 26.19 10.54 5.53
N THR A 224 24.94 10.12 5.30
CA THR A 224 23.95 10.86 4.50
C THR A 224 22.69 11.19 5.32
N CYS A 225 21.80 12.04 4.78
CA CYS A 225 20.47 12.27 5.35
C CYS A 225 19.56 11.03 5.31
N PHE A 226 19.93 10.00 4.54
CA PHE A 226 19.25 8.71 4.47
C PHE A 226 19.70 7.74 5.58
N ASP A 227 20.67 8.10 6.44
CA ASP A 227 21.04 7.25 7.58
C ASP A 227 19.96 7.29 8.66
N LEU A 228 18.99 6.38 8.56
CA LEU A 228 17.87 6.19 9.46
C LEU A 228 18.03 4.95 10.35
N ARG A 229 19.23 4.37 10.45
CA ARG A 229 19.46 3.16 11.28
C ARG A 229 19.28 3.42 12.78
N GLY A 230 19.52 4.66 13.20
CA GLY A 230 19.20 5.17 14.52
C GLY A 230 17.90 5.98 14.52
N PRO A 231 17.23 6.13 15.69
CA PRO A 231 16.00 6.90 15.80
C PRO A 231 16.24 8.39 15.50
N LYS A 232 15.42 8.96 14.62
CA LYS A 232 15.44 10.38 14.28
C LYS A 232 14.02 10.94 14.22
N SER A 233 13.83 12.15 14.73
CA SER A 233 12.55 12.85 14.54
C SER A 233 12.41 13.28 13.07
N ILE A 234 11.17 13.23 12.56
CA ILE A 234 10.88 13.65 11.19
C ILE A 234 11.21 15.15 11.00
N GLN A 235 11.02 15.99 12.02
CA GLN A 235 11.45 17.39 12.00
C GLN A 235 12.94 17.55 11.62
N THR A 236 13.84 16.80 12.27
CA THR A 236 15.27 16.84 11.96
C THR A 236 15.55 16.31 10.55
N LEU A 237 14.76 15.35 10.06
CA LEU A 237 14.89 14.87 8.69
C LEU A 237 14.52 15.95 7.66
N PHE A 238 13.47 16.73 7.91
CA PHE A 238 13.10 17.88 7.06
C PHE A 238 14.12 19.01 7.11
N GLU A 239 14.82 19.23 8.22
CA GLU A 239 15.92 20.20 8.29
C GLU A 239 17.11 19.79 7.40
N MET A 240 17.39 18.48 7.31
CA MET A 240 18.44 17.93 6.43
C MET A 240 17.99 17.80 4.97
N ASN A 241 16.70 17.58 4.75
CA ASN A 241 16.11 17.38 3.42
C ASN A 241 14.68 17.98 3.38
N PRO A 242 14.55 19.28 3.07
CA PRO A 242 13.28 20.00 3.14
C PRO A 242 12.16 19.46 2.25
N GLU A 243 12.50 18.78 1.15
CA GLU A 243 11.55 18.17 0.23
C GLU A 243 10.98 16.83 0.75
N GLY A 244 11.53 16.29 1.83
CA GLY A 244 11.14 15.00 2.39
C GLY A 244 11.66 13.81 1.59
N PHE A 245 11.05 12.64 1.80
CA PHE A 245 11.56 11.36 1.30
C PHE A 245 10.50 10.64 0.46
N ASP A 246 10.83 10.36 -0.80
CA ASP A 246 10.13 9.42 -1.67
C ASP A 246 11.15 8.44 -2.29
N HIS A 247 11.79 7.64 -1.44
CA HIS A 247 12.91 6.77 -1.83
C HIS A 247 12.68 5.35 -1.32
N ASN A 248 13.13 4.37 -2.10
CA ASN A 248 13.22 2.99 -1.64
C ASN A 248 14.49 2.79 -0.79
N PHE A 249 14.29 2.24 0.40
CA PHE A 249 15.35 1.78 1.29
C PHE A 249 15.52 0.26 1.16
N CYS A 250 16.75 -0.20 0.93
CA CYS A 250 17.07 -1.61 0.77
C CYS A 250 17.13 -2.27 2.15
N ILE A 251 16.04 -2.93 2.55
CA ILE A 251 15.93 -3.60 3.86
C ILE A 251 17.03 -4.65 4.02
N THR A 252 17.77 -4.55 5.14
CA THR A 252 18.88 -5.45 5.48
C THR A 252 18.35 -6.86 5.82
N GLY A 253 19.07 -7.88 5.35
CA GLY A 253 18.75 -9.30 5.55
C GLY A 253 18.40 -10.01 4.25
N ASP A 254 18.20 -11.33 4.32
CA ASP A 254 18.06 -12.18 3.13
C ASP A 254 16.69 -12.04 2.43
N PRO A 255 16.64 -12.00 1.09
CA PRO A 255 15.39 -12.01 0.35
C PRO A 255 14.62 -13.32 0.57
N GLY A 256 13.28 -13.24 0.55
CA GLY A 256 12.40 -14.40 0.75
C GLY A 256 12.15 -14.77 2.21
N ILE A 257 12.77 -14.06 3.15
CA ILE A 257 12.52 -14.18 4.58
C ILE A 257 11.84 -12.89 5.07
N GLU A 258 10.94 -13.02 6.04
CA GLU A 258 10.37 -11.87 6.73
C GLU A 258 11.49 -11.07 7.42
N ARG A 259 11.49 -9.76 7.20
CA ARG A 259 12.53 -8.85 7.71
C ARG A 259 11.88 -7.66 8.38
N LYS A 260 12.36 -7.31 9.57
CA LYS A 260 12.00 -6.06 10.22
C LYS A 260 12.48 -4.90 9.36
N ALA A 261 11.54 -4.08 8.89
CA ALA A 261 11.85 -2.94 8.02
C ALA A 261 12.05 -1.63 8.81
N ALA A 262 11.18 -1.37 9.80
CA ALA A 262 11.12 -0.10 10.50
C ALA A 262 10.73 -0.25 11.98
N ARG A 263 10.90 0.83 12.73
CA ARG A 263 10.30 1.09 14.03
C ARG A 263 10.10 2.58 14.26
#